data_AF-A0A958RJ01-F1
#
_entry.id   AF-A0A958RJ01-F1
#
_cell.length_a   1.000
_cell.length_b   1.000
_cell.length_c   1.000
_cell.angle_alpha   90.00
_cell.angle_beta   90.00
_cell.angle_gamma   90.00
#
_symmetry.space_group_name_H-M   'P 1'
#
loop_
_entity.id
_entity.type
_entity.pdbx_description
1 polymer ?
#
loop_
_entity_poly.entity_id
_entity_poly.type
_entity_poly.pdbx_seq_one_letter_code
_entity_poly.pdbx_strand_id
1 'polypeptide(L)' 'MTKVTKNNHVVAGLDIGTTKVACVIGVMGIEGLNVVGVGVAPNPGMRQGTVVNIETTVEAIRKARE' A
#
# COMPACT_ATOMS: atom_id res chain seq x y z
N MET A 1 -9.14 -19.54 -11.06
CA MET A 1 -7.76 -19.44 -10.52
C MET A 1 -6.93 -18.62 -11.49
N THR A 2 -6.65 -17.36 -11.17
CA THR A 2 -5.88 -16.47 -12.06
C THR A 2 -4.40 -16.82 -11.95
N LYS A 3 -3.87 -17.48 -12.99
CA LYS A 3 -2.46 -17.85 -13.09
C LYS A 3 -1.63 -16.56 -13.19
N VAL A 4 -0.83 -16.24 -12.18
CA VAL A 4 0.11 -15.11 -12.23
C VAL A 4 1.27 -15.52 -13.15
N THR A 5 1.22 -15.07 -14.40
CA THR A 5 2.32 -15.23 -15.38
C THR A 5 3.38 -14.16 -15.14
N LYS A 6 4.66 -14.48 -15.45
CA LYS A 6 5.85 -13.62 -15.22
C LYS A 6 5.77 -12.18 -15.78
N ASN A 7 4.78 -11.87 -16.62
CA ASN A 7 4.56 -10.56 -17.25
C ASN A 7 3.23 -9.87 -16.85
N ASN A 8 2.51 -10.37 -15.85
CA ASN A 8 1.37 -9.61 -15.34
C ASN A 8 1.89 -8.37 -14.60
N HIS A 9 1.57 -7.18 -15.10
CA HIS A 9 1.92 -5.92 -14.46
C HIS A 9 1.22 -5.83 -13.09
N VAL A 10 1.98 -6.16 -12.04
CA VAL A 10 1.58 -5.91 -10.65
C VAL A 10 1.79 -4.44 -10.37
N VAL A 11 0.76 -3.78 -9.86
CA VAL A 11 0.79 -2.37 -9.48
C VAL A 11 0.50 -2.28 -7.98
N ALA A 12 1.30 -1.48 -7.28
CA ALA A 12 1.09 -1.15 -5.87
C ALA A 12 0.75 0.33 -5.74
N GLY A 13 -0.36 0.65 -5.08
CA GLY A 13 -0.68 2.00 -4.62
C GLY A 13 -0.39 2.12 -3.13
N LEU A 14 0.33 3.18 -2.75
CA LEU A 14 0.63 3.50 -1.35
C LEU A 14 0.14 4.91 -1.04
N ASP A 15 -0.75 5.03 -0.06
CA ASP A 15 -1.24 6.29 0.48
C ASP A 15 -0.71 6.47 1.91
N ILE A 16 0.08 7.51 2.15
CA ILE A 16 0.69 7.82 3.45
C ILE A 16 -0.05 9.01 4.05
N GLY A 17 -1.17 8.71 4.71
CA GLY A 17 -1.96 9.70 5.42
C GLY A 17 -1.38 10.04 6.79
N THR A 18 -1.84 11.16 7.36
CA THR A 18 -1.48 11.59 8.72
C THR A 18 -2.03 10.68 9.82
N THR A 19 -3.04 9.88 9.49
CA THR A 19 -3.72 8.99 10.45
C THR A 19 -3.35 7.53 10.20
N LYS A 20 -3.13 7.15 8.94
CA LYS A 20 -2.90 5.77 8.52
C LYS A 20 -2.12 5.72 7.22
N VAL A 21 -1.41 4.61 7.01
CA VAL A 21 -0.92 4.18 5.70
C VAL A 21 -1.88 3.16 5.12
N ALA A 22 -2.20 3.27 3.83
CA ALA A 22 -2.96 2.27 3.09
C ALA A 22 -2.16 1.79 1.88
N CYS A 23 -2.12 0.48 1.67
CA CYS A 23 -1.49 -0.18 0.54
C CYS A 23 -2.56 -0.97 -0.24
N VAL A 24 -2.55 -0.86 -1.56
CA VAL A 24 -3.42 -1.63 -2.45
C VAL A 24 -2.56 -2.28 -3.52
N ILE A 25 -2.67 -3.59 -3.67
CA ILE A 25 -2.00 -4.36 -4.71
C ILE A 25 -3.04 -4.76 -5.74
N GLY A 26 -2.76 -4.45 -7.00
CA GLY A 26 -3.59 -4.84 -8.13
C GLY A 26 -2.78 -5.50 -9.23
N VAL A 27 -3.48 -6.24 -10.07
CA VAL A 27 -2.93 -6.90 -11.26
C VAL A 27 -3.73 -6.44 -12.45
N MET A 28 -3.05 -5.94 -13.48
CA MET A 28 -3.70 -5.59 -14.74
C MET A 28 -4.25 -6.85 -15.43
N GLY A 29 -5.57 -6.90 -15.58
CA GLY A 29 -6.29 -7.88 -16.38
C GLY A 29 -6.78 -7.29 -17.70
N ILE A 30 -7.54 -8.08 -18.46
CA ILE A 30 -8.08 -7.70 -19.78
C ILE A 30 -9.07 -6.54 -19.67
N GLU A 31 -9.87 -6.52 -18.61
CA GLU A 31 -10.95 -5.55 -18.40
C GLU A 31 -10.55 -4.36 -17.51
N GLY A 32 -9.33 -4.35 -16.98
CA GLY A 32 -8.84 -3.30 -16.08
C GLY A 32 -8.00 -3.82 -14.91
N LEU A 33 -7.85 -3.00 -13.88
CA LEU A 33 -7.08 -3.33 -12.68
C LEU A 33 -7.91 -4.20 -11.73
N ASN A 34 -7.46 -5.43 -11.46
CA ASN A 34 -8.05 -6.30 -10.45
C ASN A 34 -7.32 -6.13 -9.12
N VAL A 35 -8.01 -5.72 -8.06
CA VAL A 35 -7.43 -5.63 -6.71
C VAL A 35 -7.27 -7.03 -6.13
N VAL A 36 -6.05 -7.37 -5.73
CA VAL A 36 -5.68 -8.68 -5.17
C VAL A 36 -5.22 -8.60 -3.71
N GLY A 37 -4.95 -7.40 -3.20
CA GLY A 37 -4.57 -7.18 -1.81
C GLY A 37 -4.84 -5.75 -1.36
N VAL A 38 -5.21 -5.60 -0.09
CA VAL A 38 -5.37 -4.31 0.59
C VAL A 38 -4.82 -4.47 2.00
N GLY A 39 -3.99 -3.53 2.44
CA GLY A 39 -3.48 -3.48 3.80
C GLY A 39 -3.51 -2.05 4.34
N VAL A 40 -3.73 -1.92 5.64
CA VAL A 40 -3.88 -0.62 6.31
C VAL A 40 -3.23 -0.69 7.67
N ALA A 41 -2.48 0.35 8.05
CA ALA A 41 -1.87 0.46 9.37
C ALA A 41 -1.98 1.89 9.92
N PRO A 42 -2.18 2.08 11.24
CA PRO A 42 -2.10 3.39 11.88
C PRO A 42 -0.73 4.05 11.66
N ASN A 43 -0.70 5.38 11.47
CA ASN A 43 0.53 6.13 11.22
C ASN A 43 0.70 7.30 12.21
N PRO A 44 1.38 7.09 13.35
CA PRO A 44 1.66 8.16 14.31
C PRO A 44 2.86 9.05 13.92
N GLY A 45 3.61 8.68 12.87
CA GLY A 45 4.84 9.39 12.48
C GLY A 45 4.63 10.68 11.69
N MET A 46 3.37 11.03 11.41
CA MET A 46 2.98 12.21 10.64
C MET A 46 2.18 13.19 11.51
N ARG A 47 2.44 14.50 11.35
CA ARG A 47 1.67 15.58 11.97
C ARG A 47 1.53 16.75 11.01
N GLN A 48 0.30 17.24 10.83
CA GLN A 48 0.00 18.37 9.94
C GLN A 48 0.63 18.22 8.53
N GLY A 49 0.58 17.01 7.97
CA GLY A 49 1.15 16.71 6.65
C GLY A 49 2.67 16.57 6.59
N THR A 50 3.37 16.69 7.73
CA THR A 50 4.83 16.58 7.82
C THR A 50 5.24 15.30 8.57
N VAL A 51 6.30 14.63 8.11
CA VAL A 51 6.91 13.52 8.84
C VAL A 51 7.63 14.09 10.07
N VAL A 52 7.17 13.72 11.26
CA VAL A 52 7.77 14.12 12.54
C VAL A 52 8.51 12.98 13.24
N ASN A 53 8.26 11.73 12.84
CA ASN A 53 9.00 10.56 13.29
C ASN A 53 9.06 9.53 12.14
N ILE A 54 10.23 9.40 11.52
CA ILE A 54 10.40 8.58 10.32
C ILE A 54 10.35 7.08 10.64
N GLU A 55 10.87 6.65 11.80
CA GLU A 55 10.91 5.25 12.19
C GLU A 55 9.50 4.68 12.30
N THR A 56 8.60 5.39 12.98
CA THR A 56 7.19 4.97 13.10
C THR A 56 6.44 5.02 11.78
N THR A 57 6.75 5.96 10.88
CA THR A 57 6.19 5.97 9.53
C THR A 57 6.68 4.77 8.71
N VAL A 58 7.96 4.42 8.80
CA VAL A 58 8.51 3.21 8.13
C VAL A 58 7.82 1.94 8.64
N GLU A 59 7.64 1.82 9.95
CA GLU A 59 6.92 0.68 10.54
C GLU A 59 5.44 0.63 10.12
N ALA A 60 4.77 1.79 10.00
CA ALA A 60 3.40 1.85 9.47
C ALA A 60 3.33 1.39 8.02
N ILE A 61 4.29 1.79 7.16
CA ILE A 61 4.37 1.33 5.77
C ILE A 61 4.59 -0.18 5.70
N ARG A 62 5.50 -0.73 6.52
CA ARG A 62 5.75 -2.18 6.58
C ARG A 62 4.51 -2.95 6.96
N LYS A 63 3.82 -2.53 8.02
CA LYS A 63 2.57 -3.15 8.50
C LYS A 63 1.42 -3.04 7.50
N ALA A 64 1.32 -1.96 6.74
CA ALA A 64 0.29 -1.82 5.72
C ALA A 64 0.54 -2.70 4.48
N ARG A 65 1.79 -3.15 4.26
CA ARG A 65 2.15 -4.04 3.15
C ARG A 65 1.97 -5.52 3.48
N GLU A 66 2.10 -5.89 4.75
CA GLU A 66 1.90 -7.25 5.26
C GLU A 66 0.46 -7.74 5.05
#